data_AF-A0A3D1FXU9-F1
#
_entry.id   AF-A0A3D1FXU9-F1
#
_cell.length_a   1.000
_cell.length_b   1.000
_cell.length_c   1.000
_cell.angle_alpha   90.00
_cell.angle_beta   90.00
_cell.angle_gamma   90.00
#
_symmetry.space_group_name_H-M   'P 1'
#
loop_
_entity.id
_entity.type
_entity.pdbx_description
1 polymer ?
#
loop_
_entity_poly.entity_id
_entity_poly.type
_entity_poly.pdbx_seq_one_letter_code
_entity_poly.pdbx_strand_id
1 'polypeptide(L)'
;GDALVEAEPNNDGASPKIQREVNTIDSDIRYLQEVDESTTEHGKSLLWIWVLLGGVVLGWLLQLVSIKSRSASPEAMHAALKKAINTAWKTNDPEAVGKMLNALEEALVRKGIAKENISLTVLNEAFGTASGGRINALVEQLQLALYAPNTMVSNDEWLNEFNALWEQL
;
A
#
# COMPACT_ATOMS: atom_id res chain seq x y z
N GLY A 1 58.95 7.49 -3.48
CA GLY A 1 60.00 8.41 -3.02
C GLY A 1 59.88 9.60 -3.93
N ASP A 2 59.24 10.67 -3.46
CA ASP A 2 59.84 11.72 -2.63
C ASP A 2 60.63 12.71 -3.50
N ALA A 3 60.32 13.98 -3.27
CA ALA A 3 60.61 15.14 -4.09
C ALA A 3 62.00 15.69 -3.80
N LEU A 4 62.68 16.28 -4.78
CA LEU A 4 63.65 17.38 -4.60
C LEU A 4 63.72 18.18 -5.93
N VAL A 5 63.24 19.44 -5.96
CA VAL A 5 63.98 20.72 -5.73
C VAL A 5 64.91 21.02 -6.93
N GLU A 6 64.48 21.83 -7.90
CA GLU A 6 64.55 23.32 -7.98
C GLU A 6 65.91 23.82 -8.51
N ALA A 7 65.85 24.62 -9.58
CA ALA A 7 66.95 25.43 -10.09
C ALA A 7 66.39 26.80 -10.53
N GLU A 8 66.71 27.81 -9.71
CA GLU A 8 66.59 29.27 -9.89
C GLU A 8 67.53 29.83 -10.99
N PRO A 9 67.90 31.14 -11.05
CA PRO A 9 67.20 32.43 -10.81
C PRO A 9 67.41 33.42 -11.97
N ASN A 10 66.72 34.57 -11.94
CA ASN A 10 67.27 35.89 -12.28
C ASN A 10 66.16 36.95 -12.22
N ASN A 11 66.36 38.19 -11.80
CA ASN A 11 67.24 38.86 -10.85
C ASN A 11 66.65 40.28 -10.75
N ASP A 12 66.88 40.93 -9.63
CA ASP A 12 66.83 42.39 -9.43
C ASP A 12 65.47 43.11 -9.47
N GLY A 13 65.13 43.67 -8.31
CA GLY A 13 64.77 45.10 -8.28
C GLY A 13 63.46 45.46 -7.57
N ALA A 14 63.64 46.15 -6.44
CA ALA A 14 62.73 47.14 -5.86
C ALA A 14 61.51 46.65 -5.03
N SER A 15 61.72 46.58 -3.71
CA SER A 15 61.18 47.43 -2.61
C SER A 15 59.76 48.08 -2.74
N PRO A 16 59.14 48.61 -1.65
CA PRO A 16 57.88 48.11 -1.12
C PRO A 16 56.72 49.14 -1.15
N LYS A 17 55.59 48.75 -0.54
CA LYS A 17 54.66 49.58 0.27
C LYS A 17 53.35 50.05 -0.40
N ILE A 18 52.28 49.54 0.21
CA ILE A 18 50.85 49.86 0.11
C ILE A 18 50.56 51.36 0.25
N GLN A 19 49.59 51.89 -0.51
CA GLN A 19 48.54 52.81 -0.02
C GLN A 19 47.44 53.06 -1.06
N ARG A 20 46.20 52.80 -0.62
CA ARG A 20 44.90 53.19 -1.18
C ARG A 20 44.73 54.72 -1.02
N GLU A 21 44.17 55.42 -2.01
CA GLU A 21 43.10 56.43 -1.84
C GLU A 21 42.71 57.15 -3.16
N VAL A 22 41.43 57.01 -3.51
CA VAL A 22 40.41 58.01 -3.94
C VAL A 22 40.76 59.09 -4.97
N ASN A 23 40.05 59.04 -6.12
CA ASN A 23 39.30 60.12 -6.83
C ASN A 23 39.17 59.72 -8.31
N THR A 24 38.11 59.95 -9.07
CA THR A 24 36.92 60.81 -9.00
C THR A 24 36.01 60.26 -10.11
N ILE A 25 34.71 60.06 -9.85
CA ILE A 25 33.64 60.85 -10.50
C ILE A 25 33.80 60.92 -12.02
N ASP A 26 33.01 60.14 -12.74
CA ASP A 26 32.14 60.75 -13.74
C ASP A 26 30.92 59.87 -13.99
N SER A 27 29.75 60.47 -13.72
CA SER A 27 28.51 60.34 -14.50
C SER A 27 27.96 58.92 -14.69
N ASP A 28 26.78 58.54 -14.20
CA ASP A 28 25.48 59.10 -14.54
C ASP A 28 24.50 58.07 -13.93
N ILE A 29 23.65 58.32 -12.94
CA ILE A 29 22.31 58.88 -13.10
C ILE A 29 21.74 58.91 -11.68
N ARG A 30 21.49 60.12 -11.18
CA ARG A 30 20.52 60.34 -10.12
C ARG A 30 19.29 60.94 -10.80
N TYR A 31 18.11 60.71 -10.21
CA TYR A 31 16.79 61.26 -10.55
C TYR A 31 15.96 60.46 -11.57
N LEU A 32 15.38 59.35 -11.13
CA LEU A 32 13.92 59.13 -11.19
C LEU A 32 13.54 58.19 -10.03
N GLN A 33 13.58 58.75 -8.83
CA GLN A 33 12.73 58.27 -7.75
C GLN A 33 11.29 58.67 -8.10
N GLU A 34 10.40 57.69 -8.03
CA GLU A 34 8.93 57.78 -7.97
C GLU A 34 8.19 58.20 -9.26
N VAL A 35 7.54 57.22 -9.92
CA VAL A 35 6.07 57.14 -10.03
C VAL A 35 5.65 55.65 -10.20
N ASP A 36 5.04 55.11 -9.15
CA ASP A 36 3.92 54.14 -9.11
C ASP A 36 3.64 53.23 -10.32
N GLU A 37 3.79 51.89 -10.18
CA GLU A 37 2.72 50.95 -10.56
C GLU A 37 2.90 49.55 -9.94
N SER A 38 1.78 49.01 -9.49
CA SER A 38 1.54 47.80 -8.68
C SER A 38 2.14 46.47 -9.17
N THR A 39 2.67 45.65 -8.24
CA THR A 39 2.17 44.26 -8.01
C THR A 39 2.80 43.63 -6.75
N THR A 40 2.35 44.07 -5.59
CA THR A 40 2.54 43.32 -4.33
C THR A 40 1.53 42.16 -4.28
N GLU A 41 1.71 41.13 -5.11
CA GLU A 41 0.99 39.85 -4.97
C GLU A 41 1.99 38.71 -4.69
N HIS A 42 2.70 38.78 -3.57
CA HIS A 42 3.50 37.65 -3.03
C HIS A 42 2.96 37.10 -1.70
N GLY A 43 1.79 37.55 -1.25
CA GLY A 43 1.15 37.09 0.00
C GLY A 43 -0.01 36.10 -0.17
N LYS A 44 -0.61 36.00 -1.36
CA LYS A 44 -1.82 35.18 -1.60
C LYS A 44 -1.56 33.76 -2.12
N SER A 45 -0.36 33.49 -2.65
CA SER A 45 -0.05 32.20 -3.29
C SER A 45 0.07 31.05 -2.27
N LEU A 46 0.56 31.34 -1.06
CA LEU A 46 0.73 30.33 0.00
C LEU A 46 -0.56 29.93 0.73
N LEU A 47 -1.61 30.76 0.70
CA LEU A 47 -2.89 30.43 1.33
C LEU A 47 -3.62 29.27 0.62
N TRP A 48 -3.49 29.19 -0.70
CA TRP A 48 -4.09 28.10 -1.48
C TRP A 48 -3.47 26.73 -1.16
N ILE A 49 -2.19 26.70 -0.78
CA ILE A 49 -1.51 25.47 -0.34
C ILE A 49 -2.16 24.95 0.93
N TRP A 50 -2.52 25.83 1.88
CA TRP A 50 -3.23 25.43 3.10
C TRP A 50 -4.66 24.97 2.83
N VAL A 51 -5.35 25.56 1.85
CA VAL A 51 -6.68 25.11 1.42
C VAL A 51 -6.61 23.73 0.76
N LEU A 52 -5.63 23.50 -0.12
CA LEU A 52 -5.40 22.19 -0.74
C LEU A 52 -4.98 21.14 0.30
N LEU A 53 -4.05 21.48 1.18
CA LEU A 53 -3.60 20.59 2.27
C LEU A 53 -4.76 20.28 3.23
N GLY A 54 -5.54 21.30 3.61
CA GLY A 54 -6.74 21.14 4.40
C GLY A 54 -7.76 20.23 3.72
N GLY A 55 -8.01 20.42 2.42
CA GLY A 55 -8.91 19.57 1.64
C GLY A 55 -8.44 18.11 1.54
N VAL A 56 -7.13 17.88 1.35
CA VAL A 56 -6.54 16.53 1.33
C VAL A 56 -6.66 15.86 2.70
N VAL A 57 -6.34 16.58 3.78
CA VAL A 57 -6.46 16.07 5.16
C VAL A 57 -7.92 15.82 5.52
N LEU A 58 -8.85 16.68 5.10
CA LEU A 58 -10.28 16.51 5.36
C LEU A 58 -10.87 15.34 4.56
N GLY A 59 -10.45 15.17 3.30
CA GLY A 59 -10.77 14.00 2.48
C GLY A 59 -10.23 12.70 3.09
N TRP A 60 -9.02 12.73 3.64
CA TRP A 60 -8.43 11.62 4.39
C TRP A 60 -9.19 11.34 5.70
N LEU A 61 -9.58 12.37 6.46
CA LEU A 61 -10.36 12.22 7.69
C LEU A 61 -11.78 11.67 7.42
N LEU A 62 -12.39 12.00 6.29
CA LEU A 62 -13.67 11.43 5.87
C LEU A 62 -13.56 9.93 5.54
N GLN A 63 -12.41 9.44 5.05
CA GLN A 63 -12.16 8.00 4.94
C GLN A 63 -12.07 7.32 6.32
N LEU A 64 -11.51 7.98 7.34
CA LEU A 64 -11.45 7.47 8.71
C LEU A 64 -12.82 7.33 9.39
N VAL A 65 -13.78 8.22 9.08
CA VAL A 65 -15.15 8.14 9.65
C VAL A 65 -16.00 7.05 8.97
N SER A 66 -15.70 6.72 7.71
CA SER A 66 -16.48 5.73 6.94
C SER A 66 -16.22 4.28 7.36
N ILE A 67 -15.19 4.03 8.16
CA ILE A 67 -14.90 2.69 8.72
C ILE A 67 -15.23 2.66 10.21
N LYS A 68 -16.44 3.13 10.55
CA LYS A 68 -17.13 2.57 11.71
C LYS A 68 -17.75 1.24 11.29
N SER A 69 -16.90 0.30 10.84
CA SER A 69 -17.32 -1.10 10.81
C SER A 69 -17.54 -1.48 12.26
N ARG A 70 -18.80 -1.40 12.70
CA ARG A 70 -19.28 -2.09 13.89
C ARG A 70 -18.67 -3.46 13.80
N SER A 71 -17.70 -3.78 14.65
CA SER A 71 -16.95 -5.03 14.61
C SER A 71 -17.99 -6.14 14.50
N ALA A 72 -18.18 -6.66 13.30
CA ALA A 72 -19.22 -7.65 13.08
C ALA A 72 -18.83 -8.81 13.99
N SER A 73 -19.78 -9.29 14.78
CA SER A 73 -19.55 -10.49 15.60
C SER A 73 -18.91 -11.55 14.70
N PRO A 74 -17.94 -12.36 15.19
CA PRO A 74 -17.36 -13.45 14.42
C PRO A 74 -18.41 -14.31 13.71
N GLU A 75 -19.55 -14.50 14.36
CA GLU A 75 -20.73 -15.20 13.84
C GLU A 75 -21.41 -14.47 12.67
N ALA A 76 -21.54 -13.14 12.74
CA ALA A 76 -22.08 -12.34 11.65
C ALA A 76 -21.13 -12.33 10.43
N MET A 77 -19.82 -12.35 10.67
CA MET A 77 -18.82 -12.46 9.61
C MET A 77 -18.87 -13.87 8.97
N HIS A 78 -19.03 -14.90 9.78
CA HIS A 78 -19.20 -16.29 9.32
C HIS A 78 -20.45 -16.45 8.44
N ALA A 79 -21.58 -15.90 8.86
CA ALA A 79 -22.82 -15.89 8.08
C ALA A 79 -22.71 -15.05 6.80
N ALA A 80 -22.03 -13.90 6.86
CA ALA A 80 -21.80 -13.05 5.69
C ALA A 80 -20.92 -13.73 4.63
N LEU A 81 -19.85 -14.41 5.05
CA LEU A 81 -18.98 -15.21 4.18
C LEU A 81 -19.76 -16.34 3.50
N LYS A 82 -20.53 -17.12 4.28
CA LYS A 82 -21.41 -18.16 3.74
C LYS A 82 -22.35 -17.62 2.67
N LYS A 83 -22.99 -16.47 2.97
CA LYS A 83 -23.91 -15.82 2.04
C LYS A 83 -23.20 -15.36 0.76
N ALA A 84 -22.03 -14.73 0.89
CA ALA A 84 -21.25 -14.25 -0.25
C ALA A 84 -20.86 -15.39 -1.20
N ILE A 85 -20.44 -16.54 -0.67
CA ILE A 85 -20.08 -17.73 -1.46
C ILE A 85 -21.31 -18.30 -2.17
N ASN A 86 -22.43 -18.46 -1.44
CA ASN A 86 -23.68 -18.93 -2.05
C ASN A 86 -24.17 -17.97 -3.15
N THR A 87 -23.98 -16.67 -2.99
CA THR A 87 -24.29 -15.69 -4.05
C THR A 87 -23.36 -15.85 -5.24
N ALA A 88 -22.04 -15.91 -5.03
CA ALA A 88 -21.05 -16.08 -6.10
C ALA A 88 -21.32 -17.35 -6.93
N TRP A 89 -21.69 -18.45 -6.26
CA TRP A 89 -22.07 -19.69 -6.91
C TRP A 89 -23.36 -19.56 -7.75
N LYS A 90 -24.41 -18.95 -7.19
CA LYS A 90 -25.68 -18.73 -7.89
C LYS A 90 -25.54 -17.83 -9.12
N THR A 91 -24.59 -16.89 -9.08
CA THR A 91 -24.32 -15.98 -10.20
C THR A 91 -23.30 -16.53 -11.19
N ASN A 92 -22.81 -17.76 -11.02
CA ASN A 92 -21.71 -18.33 -11.79
C ASN A 92 -20.51 -17.38 -11.90
N ASP A 93 -20.15 -16.77 -10.77
CA ASP A 93 -18.99 -15.87 -10.68
C ASP A 93 -17.72 -16.66 -11.05
N PRO A 94 -16.90 -16.17 -12.00
CA PRO A 94 -15.64 -16.84 -12.37
C PRO A 94 -14.67 -17.00 -11.18
N GLU A 95 -14.81 -16.16 -10.15
CA GLU A 95 -13.99 -16.23 -8.92
C GLU A 95 -14.65 -17.07 -7.82
N ALA A 96 -15.80 -17.69 -8.06
CA ALA A 96 -16.56 -18.40 -7.03
C ALA A 96 -15.69 -19.43 -6.29
N VAL A 97 -14.97 -20.26 -7.05
CA VAL A 97 -14.03 -21.28 -6.53
C VAL A 97 -12.96 -20.65 -5.63
N GLY A 98 -12.31 -19.58 -6.10
CA GLY A 98 -11.27 -18.88 -5.34
C GLY A 98 -11.81 -18.25 -4.05
N LYS A 99 -13.02 -17.68 -4.10
CA LYS A 99 -13.71 -17.11 -2.94
C LYS A 99 -14.06 -18.19 -1.91
N MET A 100 -14.50 -19.37 -2.33
CA MET A 100 -14.79 -20.49 -1.44
C MET A 100 -13.52 -21.04 -0.81
N LEU A 101 -12.45 -21.24 -1.59
CA LEU A 101 -11.16 -21.72 -1.07
C LEU A 101 -10.61 -20.75 -0.02
N ASN A 102 -10.56 -19.45 -0.34
CA ASN A 102 -10.04 -18.47 0.61
C ASN A 102 -10.89 -18.41 1.89
N ALA A 103 -12.21 -18.53 1.79
CA ALA A 103 -13.08 -18.54 2.97
C ALA A 103 -12.85 -19.78 3.86
N LEU A 104 -12.63 -20.95 3.27
CA LEU A 104 -12.25 -22.16 4.01
C LEU A 104 -10.91 -21.97 4.74
N GLU A 105 -9.90 -21.49 4.02
CA GLU A 105 -8.58 -21.21 4.62
C GLU A 105 -8.67 -20.19 5.75
N GLU A 106 -9.42 -19.11 5.57
CA GLU A 106 -9.62 -18.11 6.62
C GLU A 106 -10.33 -18.68 7.85
N ALA A 107 -11.32 -19.57 7.65
CA ALA A 107 -12.01 -20.23 8.75
C ALA A 107 -11.07 -21.18 9.51
N LEU A 108 -10.23 -21.93 8.79
CA LEU A 108 -9.19 -22.78 9.39
C LEU A 108 -8.15 -21.96 10.17
N VAL A 109 -7.73 -20.81 9.64
CA VAL A 109 -6.82 -19.88 10.35
C VAL A 109 -7.45 -19.36 11.64
N ARG A 110 -8.75 -19.05 11.64
CA ARG A 110 -9.47 -18.64 12.87
C ARG A 110 -9.52 -19.73 13.92
N LYS A 111 -9.49 -21.01 13.52
CA LYS A 111 -9.38 -22.17 14.41
C LYS A 111 -7.95 -22.46 14.85
N GLY A 112 -6.97 -21.66 14.41
CA GLY A 112 -5.56 -21.79 14.78
C GLY A 112 -4.73 -22.63 13.81
N ILE A 113 -5.27 -23.01 12.66
CA ILE A 113 -4.55 -23.77 11.63
C ILE A 113 -3.98 -22.79 10.61
N ALA A 114 -2.66 -22.60 10.64
CA ALA A 114 -1.99 -21.75 9.66
C ALA A 114 -2.16 -22.30 8.23
N LYS A 115 -2.18 -21.43 7.22
CA LYS A 115 -2.45 -21.81 5.82
C LYS A 115 -1.46 -22.85 5.31
N GLU A 116 -0.19 -22.71 5.68
CA GLU A 116 0.90 -23.63 5.33
C GLU A 116 0.76 -25.02 5.98
N ASN A 117 -0.06 -25.14 7.03
CA ASN A 117 -0.25 -26.37 7.80
C ASN A 117 -1.59 -27.06 7.51
N ILE A 118 -2.35 -26.58 6.51
CA ILE A 118 -3.57 -27.24 6.05
C ILE A 118 -3.18 -28.56 5.39
N SER A 119 -3.19 -29.62 6.19
CA SER A 119 -2.86 -30.98 5.78
C SER A 119 -3.86 -31.95 6.40
N LEU A 120 -4.05 -33.10 5.75
CA LEU A 120 -4.97 -34.14 6.22
C LEU A 120 -4.74 -34.51 7.70
N THR A 121 -3.48 -34.63 8.13
CA THR A 121 -3.13 -34.97 9.51
C THR A 121 -3.63 -33.91 10.49
N VAL A 122 -3.30 -32.63 10.24
CA VAL A 122 -3.70 -31.52 11.12
C VAL A 122 -5.22 -31.34 11.14
N LEU A 123 -5.88 -31.49 9.99
CA LEU A 123 -7.33 -31.41 9.88
C LEU A 123 -8.03 -32.56 10.62
N ASN A 124 -7.49 -33.78 10.54
CA ASN A 124 -8.03 -34.93 11.28
C ASN A 124 -7.85 -34.78 12.79
N GLU A 125 -6.75 -34.18 13.24
CA GLU A 125 -6.53 -33.87 14.66
C GLU A 125 -7.51 -32.79 15.16
N ALA A 126 -7.77 -31.75 14.37
CA ALA A 126 -8.63 -30.63 14.76
C ALA A 126 -10.14 -30.93 14.69
N PHE A 127 -10.57 -31.70 13.67
CA PHE A 127 -12.00 -31.91 13.38
C PHE A 127 -12.44 -33.38 13.42
N GLY A 128 -11.52 -34.30 13.72
CA GLY A 128 -11.76 -35.74 13.61
C GLY A 128 -11.61 -36.25 12.18
N THR A 129 -11.40 -37.56 12.02
CA THR A 129 -11.10 -38.19 10.71
C THR A 129 -12.22 -38.02 9.68
N ALA A 130 -13.47 -38.01 10.11
CA ALA A 130 -14.62 -37.87 9.22
C ALA A 130 -14.71 -36.47 8.61
N SER A 131 -14.60 -35.42 9.42
CA SER A 131 -14.72 -34.03 8.95
C SER A 131 -13.40 -33.51 8.38
N GLY A 132 -12.26 -33.86 9.00
CA GLY A 132 -10.93 -33.47 8.52
C GLY A 132 -10.64 -33.99 7.13
N GLY A 133 -10.97 -35.26 6.85
CA GLY A 133 -10.83 -35.84 5.51
C GLY A 133 -11.69 -35.15 4.45
N ARG A 134 -12.92 -34.79 4.80
CA ARG A 134 -13.85 -34.07 3.91
C ARG A 134 -13.40 -32.64 3.62
N ILE A 135 -12.94 -31.92 4.64
CA ILE A 135 -12.36 -30.57 4.49
C ILE A 135 -11.13 -30.63 3.58
N ASN A 136 -10.22 -31.59 3.82
CA ASN A 136 -9.02 -31.76 2.99
C ASN A 136 -9.37 -32.03 1.53
N ALA A 137 -10.30 -32.97 1.28
CA ALA A 137 -10.74 -33.29 -0.07
C ALA A 137 -11.36 -32.08 -0.79
N LEU A 138 -12.19 -31.30 -0.10
CA LEU A 138 -12.78 -30.08 -0.68
C LEU A 138 -11.70 -29.04 -1.02
N VAL A 139 -10.73 -28.82 -0.13
CA VAL A 139 -9.61 -27.89 -0.38
C VAL A 139 -8.80 -28.33 -1.61
N GLU A 140 -8.44 -29.60 -1.71
CA GLU A 140 -7.70 -30.15 -2.85
C GLU A 140 -8.48 -30.02 -4.16
N GLN A 141 -9.80 -30.28 -4.13
CA GLN A 141 -10.66 -30.13 -5.30
C GLN A 141 -10.74 -28.67 -5.75
N LEU A 142 -10.91 -27.72 -4.84
CA LEU A 142 -10.96 -26.28 -5.15
C LEU A 142 -9.61 -25.76 -5.66
N GLN A 143 -8.49 -26.24 -5.12
CA GLN A 143 -7.15 -25.90 -5.61
C GLN A 143 -6.92 -26.44 -7.02
N LEU A 144 -7.29 -27.70 -7.27
CA LEU A 144 -7.20 -28.30 -8.60
C LEU A 144 -8.06 -27.55 -9.61
N ALA A 145 -9.27 -27.14 -9.21
CA ALA A 145 -10.19 -26.34 -10.01
C ALA A 145 -9.59 -24.98 -10.43
N LEU A 146 -8.86 -24.30 -9.54
CA LEU A 146 -8.16 -23.07 -9.88
C LEU A 146 -7.02 -23.29 -10.87
N TYR A 147 -6.36 -24.44 -10.80
CA TYR A 147 -5.27 -24.80 -11.71
C TYR A 147 -5.76 -25.32 -13.06
N ALA A 148 -6.86 -26.07 -13.10
CA ALA A 148 -7.45 -26.69 -14.28
C ALA A 148 -8.98 -26.50 -14.32
N PRO A 149 -9.48 -25.35 -14.80
CA PRO A 149 -10.91 -25.00 -14.74
C PRO A 149 -11.82 -25.89 -15.61
N ASN A 150 -11.28 -26.52 -16.66
CA ASN A 150 -12.07 -27.25 -17.67
C ASN A 150 -12.45 -28.69 -17.27
N THR A 151 -12.05 -29.16 -16.09
CA THR A 151 -12.28 -30.55 -15.63
C THR A 151 -13.40 -30.67 -14.59
N MET A 152 -14.24 -29.65 -14.41
CA MET A 152 -15.11 -29.55 -13.23
C MET A 152 -16.29 -30.53 -13.21
N VAL A 153 -16.35 -31.27 -12.09
CA VAL A 153 -17.54 -31.91 -11.51
C VAL A 153 -18.57 -30.82 -11.16
N SER A 154 -19.86 -31.20 -11.11
CA SER A 154 -21.00 -30.30 -10.88
C SER A 154 -20.75 -29.28 -9.77
N ASN A 155 -20.81 -27.99 -10.12
CA ASN A 155 -20.66 -26.86 -9.21
C ASN A 155 -21.52 -27.02 -7.93
N ASP A 156 -22.71 -27.59 -8.03
CA ASP A 156 -23.63 -27.71 -6.90
C ASP A 156 -23.15 -28.68 -5.81
N GLU A 157 -22.36 -29.69 -6.16
CA GLU A 157 -21.85 -30.68 -5.20
C GLU A 157 -20.85 -30.04 -4.22
N TRP A 158 -19.94 -29.22 -4.74
CA TRP A 158 -18.97 -28.47 -3.91
C TRP A 158 -19.63 -27.44 -3.02
N LEU A 159 -20.67 -26.75 -3.51
CA LEU A 159 -21.42 -25.81 -2.69
C LEU A 159 -22.17 -26.52 -1.54
N ASN A 160 -22.75 -27.67 -1.82
CA ASN A 160 -23.43 -28.48 -0.81
C ASN A 160 -22.45 -28.99 0.25
N GLU A 161 -21.30 -29.50 -0.18
CA GLU A 161 -20.25 -29.98 0.71
C GLU A 161 -19.69 -28.84 1.56
N PHE A 162 -19.38 -27.70 0.95
CA PHE A 162 -19.00 -26.48 1.66
C PHE A 162 -20.04 -26.11 2.72
N ASN A 163 -21.32 -26.01 2.36
CA ASN A 163 -22.38 -25.63 3.29
C ASN A 163 -22.54 -26.62 4.46
N ALA A 164 -22.25 -27.91 4.24
CA ALA A 164 -22.30 -28.95 5.27
C ALA A 164 -21.11 -28.88 6.23
N LEU A 165 -19.92 -28.56 5.73
CA LEU A 165 -18.69 -28.43 6.52
C LEU A 165 -18.59 -27.08 7.24
N TRP A 166 -19.15 -26.03 6.66
CA TRP A 166 -19.08 -24.66 7.18
C TRP A 166 -19.62 -24.53 8.61
N GLU A 167 -20.66 -25.27 8.96
CA GLU A 167 -21.22 -25.24 10.33
C GLU A 167 -20.27 -25.79 11.40
N GLN A 168 -19.20 -26.50 11.00
CA GLN A 168 -18.20 -27.09 11.90
C GLN A 168 -16.94 -26.22 12.02
N LEU A 169 -16.78 -25.27 11.10
CA LEU A 169 -15.68 -24.30 11.05
C LEU A 169 -15.95 -23.07 11.93
#